data_AF-A0A1V5GYZ8-F1
#
_entry.id   AF-A0A1V5GYZ8-F1
#
_cell.length_a   1.000
_cell.length_b   1.000
_cell.length_c   1.000
_cell.angle_alpha   90.00
_cell.angle_beta   90.00
_cell.angle_gamma   90.00
#
_symmetry.space_group_name_H-M   'P 1'
#
loop_
_entity.id
_entity.type
_entity.pdbx_description
1 polymer ?
#
loop_
_entity_poly.entity_id
_entity_poly.type
_entity_poly.pdbx_seq_one_letter_code
_entity_poly.pdbx_strand_id
1 'polypeptide(L)'
;MSSAKEIKIYLKPKPEIDKIIKKLHYSGKVCVGSQLNFGVYLRGILIGGLQFGKSIDIRRTGPTIGCGMHDYLELNRMAIADVGIKNVESRSISYCLNFIKKNYPFIKAVLSFADATQCGDGTIYRASGFKLIQINKNKSILKVDDELIAKKSLDHVMLSNGKYLSSLLKSGTIADKTLNDFKLPNGKSALSLINAKPMPGFQFKYVYYFDKEIEAKQKFIPFSEIPKEAKMYLGIGVSSKEIVASGVQPEEEGANPIDTLQNSNEIKP
;
A
#
# COMPACT_ATOMS: atom_id res chain seq x y z
N MET A 1 13.34 -9.67 -24.97
CA MET A 1 13.18 -9.35 -23.53
C MET A 1 11.70 -9.37 -23.19
N SER A 2 11.29 -10.09 -22.15
CA SER A 2 9.89 -10.11 -21.72
C SER A 2 9.48 -8.72 -21.24
N SER A 3 8.34 -8.22 -21.72
CA SER A 3 7.84 -6.88 -21.38
C SER A 3 6.64 -6.97 -20.43
N ALA A 4 6.47 -5.98 -19.56
CA ALA A 4 5.24 -5.82 -18.80
C ALA A 4 4.00 -5.74 -19.73
N LYS A 5 4.17 -5.39 -21.01
CA LYS A 5 3.10 -5.42 -22.02
C LYS A 5 2.46 -6.81 -22.22
N GLU A 6 3.16 -7.89 -21.87
CA GLU A 6 2.66 -9.27 -21.97
C GLU A 6 1.67 -9.66 -20.86
N ILE A 7 1.55 -8.85 -19.80
CA ILE A 7 0.62 -9.18 -18.72
C ILE A 7 -0.83 -9.04 -19.18
N LYS A 8 -1.66 -9.99 -18.77
CA LYS A 8 -3.11 -9.96 -18.92
C LYS A 8 -3.73 -9.90 -17.53
N ILE A 9 -4.79 -9.11 -17.38
CA ILE A 9 -5.42 -8.89 -16.09
C ILE A 9 -6.90 -9.16 -16.23
N TYR A 10 -7.43 -9.94 -15.30
CA TYR A 10 -8.82 -10.40 -15.33
C TYR A 10 -9.47 -10.22 -13.97
N LEU A 11 -10.74 -9.81 -13.95
CA LEU A 11 -11.55 -9.89 -12.75
C LEU A 11 -11.77 -11.36 -12.40
N LYS A 12 -11.61 -11.71 -11.13
CA LYS A 12 -11.65 -13.09 -10.64
C LYS A 12 -12.42 -13.20 -9.32
N PRO A 13 -12.95 -14.39 -9.01
CA PRO A 13 -13.54 -14.64 -7.71
C PRO A 13 -12.55 -14.37 -6.59
N LYS A 14 -13.03 -13.73 -5.53
CA LYS A 14 -12.24 -13.41 -4.35
C LYS A 14 -11.42 -14.59 -3.79
N PRO A 15 -11.96 -15.82 -3.65
CA PRO A 15 -11.20 -16.94 -3.10
C PRO A 15 -9.97 -17.33 -3.93
N GLU A 16 -10.01 -17.15 -5.26
CA GLU A 16 -8.87 -17.42 -6.14
C GLU A 16 -7.74 -16.43 -5.88
N ILE A 17 -8.08 -15.15 -5.78
CA ILE A 17 -7.11 -14.07 -5.55
C ILE A 17 -6.60 -14.07 -4.11
N ASP A 18 -7.44 -14.41 -3.14
CA ASP A 18 -7.04 -14.55 -1.74
C ASP A 18 -5.93 -15.59 -1.56
N LYS A 19 -5.95 -16.70 -2.32
CA LYS A 19 -4.90 -17.74 -2.25
C LYS A 19 -3.53 -17.19 -2.68
N ILE A 20 -3.46 -16.48 -3.82
CA ILE A 20 -2.20 -15.95 -4.32
C ILE A 20 -1.71 -14.77 -3.48
N ILE A 21 -2.62 -13.88 -3.04
CA ILE A 21 -2.29 -12.77 -2.13
C ILE A 21 -1.73 -13.30 -0.82
N LYS A 22 -2.37 -14.30 -0.21
CA LYS A 22 -1.91 -14.89 1.05
C LYS A 22 -0.51 -15.49 0.92
N LYS A 23 -0.18 -16.05 -0.25
CA LYS A 23 1.13 -16.66 -0.53
C LYS A 23 2.23 -15.62 -0.76
N LEU A 24 1.93 -14.53 -1.46
CA LEU A 24 2.93 -13.57 -1.94
C LEU A 24 3.03 -12.30 -1.08
N HIS A 25 1.96 -11.88 -0.44
CA HIS A 25 1.94 -10.64 0.33
C HIS A 25 2.69 -10.83 1.66
N TYR A 26 3.59 -9.91 1.99
CA TYR A 26 4.44 -9.93 3.20
C TYR A 26 3.66 -10.13 4.52
N SER A 27 2.37 -9.77 4.54
CA SER A 27 1.53 -9.89 5.75
C SER A 27 0.95 -11.29 5.97
N GLY A 28 0.96 -12.17 4.95
CA GLY A 28 0.31 -13.48 5.00
C GLY A 28 -1.22 -13.44 5.24
N LYS A 29 -1.85 -12.28 5.03
CA LYS A 29 -3.27 -12.03 5.34
C LYS A 29 -4.07 -11.64 4.11
N VAL A 30 -5.36 -11.95 4.13
CA VAL A 30 -6.34 -11.56 3.11
C VAL A 30 -7.12 -10.31 3.53
N CYS A 31 -7.74 -9.61 2.59
CA CYS A 31 -8.61 -8.46 2.89
C CYS A 31 -10.06 -8.91 2.91
N VAL A 32 -10.76 -8.85 4.04
CA VAL A 32 -12.18 -9.28 4.09
C VAL A 32 -13.08 -8.35 3.26
N GLY A 33 -12.81 -7.05 3.28
CA GLY A 33 -13.63 -6.03 2.61
C GLY A 33 -13.38 -5.84 1.11
N SER A 34 -12.63 -6.72 0.44
CA SER A 34 -12.37 -6.57 -0.99
C SER A 34 -13.61 -6.90 -1.83
N GLN A 35 -13.91 -6.03 -2.79
CA GLN A 35 -15.09 -6.11 -3.67
C GLN A 35 -14.68 -6.43 -5.11
N LEU A 36 -13.60 -5.81 -5.60
CA LEU A 36 -13.03 -6.09 -6.93
C LEU A 36 -11.69 -6.79 -6.75
N ASN A 37 -11.55 -7.96 -7.36
CA ASN A 37 -10.36 -8.79 -7.22
C ASN A 37 -9.84 -9.13 -8.62
N PHE A 38 -8.62 -8.73 -8.90
CA PHE A 38 -7.98 -8.91 -10.19
C PHE A 38 -6.82 -9.90 -10.06
N GLY A 39 -6.74 -10.85 -11.00
CA GLY A 39 -5.58 -11.71 -11.16
C GLY A 39 -4.66 -11.15 -12.25
N VAL A 40 -3.35 -11.16 -12.00
CA VAL A 40 -2.31 -10.76 -12.96
C VAL A 40 -1.70 -12.01 -13.56
N TYR A 41 -1.77 -12.13 -14.87
CA TYR A 41 -1.33 -13.31 -15.62
C TYR A 41 -0.19 -12.95 -16.55
N LEU A 42 0.88 -13.73 -16.52
CA LEU A 42 1.97 -13.66 -17.50
C LEU A 42 2.03 -14.98 -18.24
N ARG A 43 1.84 -14.95 -19.56
CA ARG A 43 1.83 -16.15 -20.43
C ARG A 43 0.89 -17.25 -19.92
N GLY A 44 -0.28 -16.84 -19.44
CA GLY A 44 -1.31 -17.75 -18.91
C GLY A 44 -1.11 -18.20 -17.46
N ILE A 45 0.02 -17.85 -16.83
CA ILE A 45 0.32 -18.20 -15.43
C ILE A 45 -0.12 -17.07 -14.51
N LEU A 46 -0.88 -17.37 -13.46
CA LEU A 46 -1.25 -16.42 -12.42
C LEU A 46 -0.01 -16.06 -11.57
N ILE A 47 0.49 -14.84 -11.72
CA ILE A 47 1.69 -14.34 -11.04
C ILE A 47 1.38 -13.40 -9.88
N GLY A 48 0.13 -12.97 -9.71
CA GLY A 48 -0.22 -12.03 -8.64
C GLY A 48 -1.68 -11.61 -8.64
N GLY A 49 -2.00 -10.65 -7.79
CA GLY A 49 -3.33 -10.06 -7.75
C GLY A 49 -3.41 -8.69 -7.10
N LEU A 50 -4.53 -8.01 -7.35
CA LEU A 50 -4.90 -6.71 -6.79
C LEU A 50 -6.32 -6.80 -6.23
N GLN A 51 -6.52 -6.23 -5.04
CA GLN A 51 -7.79 -6.23 -4.34
C GLN A 51 -8.22 -4.81 -4.02
N PHE A 52 -9.37 -4.40 -4.54
CA PHE A 52 -9.99 -3.12 -4.27
C PHE A 52 -11.28 -3.30 -3.48
N GLY A 53 -11.55 -2.40 -2.56
CA GLY A 53 -12.74 -2.49 -1.71
C GLY A 53 -12.89 -1.27 -0.83
N LYS A 54 -13.69 -1.39 0.22
CA LYS A 54 -13.89 -0.31 1.18
C LYS A 54 -12.67 -0.16 2.09
N SER A 55 -12.37 1.07 2.49
CA SER A 55 -11.46 1.30 3.60
C SER A 55 -12.01 0.76 4.92
N ILE A 56 -11.13 0.45 5.87
CA ILE A 56 -11.56 -0.05 7.19
C ILE A 56 -12.39 1.00 7.93
N ASP A 57 -12.01 2.27 7.85
CA ASP A 57 -12.74 3.40 8.44
C ASP A 57 -13.25 4.33 7.34
N ILE A 58 -14.30 3.89 6.64
CA ILE A 58 -14.88 4.63 5.51
C ILE A 58 -15.39 6.01 5.91
N ARG A 59 -15.85 6.19 7.16
CA ARG A 59 -16.43 7.44 7.67
C ARG A 59 -15.38 8.52 7.82
N ARG A 60 -14.18 8.15 8.29
CA ARG A 60 -13.07 9.09 8.41
C ARG A 60 -12.32 9.29 7.10
N THR A 61 -12.18 8.24 6.31
CA THR A 61 -11.28 8.25 5.16
C THR A 61 -11.84 9.04 3.97
N GLY A 62 -13.13 8.88 3.65
CA GLY A 62 -13.79 9.57 2.54
C GLY A 62 -13.63 11.10 2.59
N PRO A 63 -13.97 11.76 3.73
CA PRO A 63 -13.80 13.21 3.86
C PRO A 63 -12.37 13.70 3.65
N THR A 64 -11.34 12.89 3.98
CA THR A 64 -9.92 13.30 3.78
C THR A 64 -9.51 13.39 2.32
N ILE A 65 -10.32 12.83 1.41
CA ILE A 65 -10.12 12.86 -0.04
C ILE A 65 -11.30 13.52 -0.78
N GLY A 66 -12.19 14.21 -0.06
CA GLY A 66 -13.35 14.88 -0.66
C GLY A 66 -14.41 13.94 -1.24
N CYS A 67 -14.46 12.68 -0.79
CA CYS A 67 -15.41 11.67 -1.30
C CYS A 67 -16.43 11.24 -0.23
N GLY A 68 -17.64 10.89 -0.68
CA GLY A 68 -18.61 10.19 0.15
C GLY A 68 -18.19 8.74 0.45
N MET A 69 -18.91 8.08 1.36
CA MET A 69 -18.60 6.70 1.79
C MET A 69 -18.67 5.64 0.67
N HIS A 70 -19.33 5.95 -0.44
CA HIS A 70 -19.56 5.04 -1.58
C HIS A 70 -18.88 5.52 -2.87
N ASP A 71 -18.21 6.67 -2.83
CA ASP A 71 -17.69 7.35 -4.01
C ASP A 71 -16.22 6.99 -4.28
N TYR A 72 -15.61 6.13 -3.48
CA TYR A 72 -14.21 5.75 -3.65
C TYR A 72 -13.97 4.29 -3.29
N LEU A 73 -12.86 3.76 -3.79
CA LEU A 73 -12.31 2.47 -3.41
C LEU A 73 -10.94 2.65 -2.77
N GLU A 74 -10.51 1.69 -1.98
CA GLU A 74 -9.14 1.53 -1.54
C GLU A 74 -8.53 0.34 -2.28
N LEU A 75 -7.34 0.51 -2.87
CA LEU A 75 -6.47 -0.61 -3.21
C LEU A 75 -5.95 -1.20 -1.89
N ASN A 76 -6.69 -2.17 -1.37
CA ASN A 76 -6.48 -2.76 -0.05
C ASN A 76 -5.23 -3.63 0.01
N ARG A 77 -5.01 -4.43 -1.05
CA ARG A 77 -3.90 -5.37 -1.14
C ARG A 77 -3.46 -5.56 -2.57
N MET A 78 -2.16 -5.73 -2.72
CA MET A 78 -1.55 -6.09 -3.98
C MET A 78 -0.32 -6.93 -3.69
N ALA A 79 -0.19 -8.05 -4.39
CA ALA A 79 1.03 -8.84 -4.37
C ALA A 79 1.24 -9.49 -5.73
N ILE A 80 2.44 -9.33 -6.27
CA ILE A 80 2.86 -9.90 -7.54
C ILE A 80 4.21 -10.55 -7.29
N ALA A 81 4.42 -11.73 -7.86
CA ALA A 81 5.68 -12.44 -7.77
C ALA A 81 6.77 -11.66 -8.49
N ASP A 82 7.99 -11.70 -7.96
CA ASP A 82 9.14 -11.18 -8.68
C ASP A 82 9.44 -12.09 -9.88
N VAL A 83 9.03 -11.60 -11.06
CA VAL A 83 9.22 -12.27 -12.35
C VAL A 83 10.39 -11.68 -13.14
N GLY A 84 11.20 -10.80 -12.52
CA GLY A 84 12.31 -10.13 -13.17
C GLY A 84 11.92 -9.16 -14.29
N ILE A 85 10.64 -8.75 -14.35
CA ILE A 85 10.13 -7.79 -15.34
C ILE A 85 9.81 -6.48 -14.62
N LYS A 86 10.44 -5.40 -15.06
CA LYS A 86 10.20 -4.06 -14.50
C LYS A 86 8.78 -3.56 -14.81
N ASN A 87 8.24 -2.75 -13.91
CA ASN A 87 6.97 -2.03 -14.08
C ASN A 87 5.71 -2.90 -14.18
N VAL A 88 5.78 -4.17 -13.75
CA VAL A 88 4.59 -5.05 -13.74
C VAL A 88 3.56 -4.52 -12.73
N GLU A 89 4.02 -4.06 -11.57
CA GLU A 89 3.23 -3.49 -10.50
C GLU A 89 2.45 -2.27 -10.96
N SER A 90 3.16 -1.25 -11.43
CA SER A 90 2.55 0.01 -11.86
C SER A 90 1.62 -0.21 -13.04
N ARG A 91 2.02 -1.03 -14.03
CA ARG A 91 1.16 -1.36 -15.17
C ARG A 91 -0.11 -2.09 -14.74
N SER A 92 -0.03 -2.97 -13.74
CA SER A 92 -1.21 -3.67 -13.23
C SER A 92 -2.19 -2.72 -12.55
N ILE A 93 -1.67 -1.78 -11.75
CA ILE A 93 -2.47 -0.71 -11.15
C ILE A 93 -3.13 0.13 -12.24
N SER A 94 -2.39 0.63 -13.24
CA SER A 94 -2.95 1.46 -14.32
C SER A 94 -4.05 0.73 -15.09
N TYR A 95 -3.88 -0.56 -15.37
CA TYR A 95 -4.94 -1.35 -16.00
C TYR A 95 -6.20 -1.39 -15.14
N CYS A 96 -6.06 -1.71 -13.84
CA CYS A 96 -7.20 -1.77 -12.92
C CYS A 96 -7.89 -0.41 -12.78
N LEU A 97 -7.15 0.70 -12.71
CA LEU A 97 -7.72 2.05 -12.67
C LEU A 97 -8.53 2.36 -13.93
N ASN A 98 -8.00 2.03 -15.11
CA ASN A 98 -8.73 2.22 -16.37
C ASN A 98 -9.98 1.35 -16.45
N PHE A 99 -9.90 0.10 -15.98
CA PHE A 99 -11.05 -0.78 -15.85
C PHE A 99 -12.11 -0.19 -14.91
N ILE A 100 -11.71 0.30 -13.75
CA ILE A 100 -12.63 0.90 -12.76
C ILE A 100 -13.29 2.14 -13.32
N LYS A 101 -12.52 3.05 -13.94
CA LYS A 101 -13.03 4.26 -14.59
C LYS A 101 -14.11 3.94 -15.62
N LYS A 102 -13.90 2.89 -16.43
CA LYS A 102 -14.82 2.49 -17.50
C LYS A 102 -16.08 1.80 -16.97
N ASN A 103 -15.96 0.91 -15.99
CA ASN A 103 -17.05 0.02 -15.57
C ASN A 103 -17.79 0.51 -14.31
N TYR A 104 -17.17 1.38 -13.51
CA TYR A 104 -17.73 1.93 -12.28
C TYR A 104 -17.57 3.47 -12.26
N PRO A 105 -18.22 4.20 -13.20
CA PRO A 105 -18.02 5.64 -13.36
C PRO A 105 -18.46 6.49 -12.15
N PHE A 106 -19.25 5.91 -11.24
CA PHE A 106 -19.64 6.53 -9.97
C PHE A 106 -18.50 6.56 -8.94
N ILE A 107 -17.44 5.77 -9.13
CA ILE A 107 -16.23 5.84 -8.32
C ILE A 107 -15.41 7.05 -8.77
N LYS A 108 -15.19 7.98 -7.85
CA LYS A 108 -14.54 9.27 -8.05
C LYS A 108 -13.04 9.22 -7.74
N ALA A 109 -12.62 8.30 -6.87
CA ALA A 109 -11.21 8.15 -6.50
C ALA A 109 -10.84 6.71 -6.10
N VAL A 110 -9.54 6.42 -6.16
CA VAL A 110 -8.92 5.24 -5.54
C VAL A 110 -7.86 5.69 -4.55
N LEU A 111 -7.95 5.21 -3.32
CA LEU A 111 -6.98 5.43 -2.25
C LEU A 111 -6.02 4.24 -2.14
N SER A 112 -4.79 4.46 -1.69
CA SER A 112 -3.95 3.39 -1.18
C SER A 112 -3.00 3.90 -0.10
N PHE A 113 -2.43 2.98 0.66
CA PHE A 113 -1.47 3.27 1.73
C PHE A 113 -0.16 2.55 1.46
N ALA A 114 0.96 3.25 1.66
CA ALA A 114 2.28 2.62 1.68
C ALA A 114 2.85 2.66 3.10
N ASP A 115 3.47 1.56 3.53
CA ASP A 115 4.23 1.50 4.77
C ASP A 115 5.72 1.40 4.42
N ALA A 116 6.44 2.50 4.58
CA ALA A 116 7.87 2.56 4.28
C ALA A 116 8.70 1.56 5.06
N THR A 117 8.18 1.04 6.17
CA THR A 117 8.87 0.00 6.94
C THR A 117 8.97 -1.31 6.17
N GLN A 118 8.02 -1.61 5.27
CA GLN A 118 7.90 -2.92 4.63
C GLN A 118 7.94 -2.88 3.11
N CYS A 119 7.28 -1.91 2.48
CA CYS A 119 7.12 -1.83 1.02
C CYS A 119 7.67 -0.54 0.40
N GLY A 120 8.38 0.27 1.19
CA GLY A 120 9.00 1.51 0.75
C GLY A 120 8.05 2.69 0.57
N ASP A 121 8.56 3.68 -0.13
CA ASP A 121 7.98 5.02 -0.23
C ASP A 121 6.87 5.13 -1.29
N GLY A 122 6.35 4.02 -1.79
CA GLY A 122 5.25 4.03 -2.74
C GLY A 122 5.63 4.40 -4.18
N THR A 123 6.84 4.09 -4.64
CA THR A 123 7.29 4.30 -6.03
C THR A 123 6.27 3.82 -7.09
N ILE A 124 5.64 2.66 -6.87
CA ILE A 124 4.62 2.11 -7.78
C ILE A 124 3.37 2.99 -7.88
N TYR A 125 3.01 3.73 -6.83
CA TYR A 125 1.87 4.63 -6.82
C TYR A 125 2.16 5.88 -7.64
N ARG A 126 3.37 6.45 -7.50
CA ARG A 126 3.83 7.58 -8.32
C ARG A 126 3.82 7.23 -9.80
N ALA A 127 4.41 6.09 -10.15
CA ALA A 127 4.43 5.59 -11.52
C ALA A 127 3.03 5.30 -12.09
N SER A 128 2.04 5.07 -11.23
CA SER A 128 0.64 4.83 -11.62
C SER A 128 -0.23 6.08 -11.63
N GLY A 129 0.34 7.27 -11.38
CA GLY A 129 -0.37 8.55 -11.38
C GLY A 129 -1.11 8.89 -10.10
N PHE A 130 -0.87 8.18 -8.99
CA PHE A 130 -1.38 8.59 -7.69
C PHE A 130 -0.63 9.82 -7.19
N LYS A 131 -1.30 10.65 -6.40
CA LYS A 131 -0.74 11.81 -5.71
C LYS A 131 -0.66 11.56 -4.21
N LEU A 132 0.37 12.12 -3.56
CA LEU A 132 0.57 12.00 -2.12
C LEU A 132 -0.26 13.07 -1.39
N ILE A 133 -0.96 12.68 -0.33
CA ILE A 133 -1.80 13.60 0.46
C ILE A 133 -1.51 13.56 1.96
N GLN A 134 -0.73 12.59 2.43
CA GLN A 134 -0.40 12.49 3.85
C GLN A 134 0.90 11.71 4.09
N ILE A 135 1.73 12.23 5.00
CA ILE A 135 2.92 11.55 5.53
C ILE A 135 2.77 11.51 7.06
N ASN A 136 2.69 10.31 7.62
CA ASN A 136 2.65 10.10 9.07
C ASN A 136 3.85 9.28 9.52
N LYS A 137 4.45 9.63 10.66
CA LYS A 137 5.37 8.70 11.34
C LYS A 137 4.58 7.47 11.81
N ASN A 138 5.05 6.29 11.43
CA ASN A 138 4.43 5.03 11.76
C ASN A 138 4.58 4.75 13.26
N LYS A 139 3.44 4.62 13.94
CA LYS A 139 3.34 4.12 15.34
C LYS A 139 2.43 2.88 15.43
N SER A 140 2.13 2.31 14.26
CA SER A 140 1.09 1.31 14.07
C SER A 140 1.64 -0.11 14.00
N ILE A 141 2.95 -0.29 13.75
CA ILE A 141 3.64 -1.57 13.81
C ILE A 141 4.57 -1.59 15.04
N LEU A 142 4.49 -2.68 15.80
CA LEU A 142 5.30 -2.96 16.97
C LEU A 142 6.21 -4.15 16.66
N LYS A 143 7.50 -4.04 16.99
CA LYS A 143 8.42 -5.17 16.99
C LYS A 143 8.41 -5.83 18.36
N VAL A 144 8.05 -7.11 18.43
CA VAL A 144 7.98 -7.93 19.65
C VAL A 144 8.86 -9.16 19.45
N ASP A 145 10.04 -9.19 20.09
CA ASP A 145 10.99 -10.32 20.07
C ASP A 145 11.25 -10.91 18.66
N ASP A 146 11.30 -10.05 17.63
CA ASP A 146 11.48 -10.34 16.19
C ASP A 146 10.24 -10.56 15.31
N GLU A 147 9.04 -10.46 15.85
CA GLU A 147 7.80 -10.45 15.05
C GLU A 147 7.13 -9.08 14.96
N LEU A 148 6.40 -8.86 13.87
CA LEU A 148 5.71 -7.59 13.59
C LEU A 148 4.22 -7.70 13.90
N ILE A 149 3.78 -6.94 14.89
CA ILE A 149 2.38 -6.91 15.33
C ILE A 149 1.78 -5.54 14.99
N ALA A 150 0.64 -5.55 14.30
CA ALA A 150 -0.13 -4.33 14.08
C ALA A 150 -0.79 -3.90 15.40
N LYS A 151 -0.54 -2.69 15.88
CA LYS A 151 -1.12 -2.15 17.11
C LYS A 151 -2.64 -2.32 17.17
N LYS A 152 -3.32 -2.16 16.04
CA LYS A 152 -4.78 -2.32 15.94
C LYS A 152 -5.26 -3.74 16.24
N SER A 153 -4.46 -4.78 16.03
CA SER A 153 -4.85 -6.14 16.44
C SER A 153 -4.94 -6.30 17.97
N LEU A 154 -4.37 -5.36 18.73
CA LEU A 154 -4.48 -5.32 20.20
C LEU A 154 -5.76 -4.60 20.66
N ASP A 155 -6.45 -3.88 19.78
CA ASP A 155 -7.71 -3.18 20.11
C ASP A 155 -8.93 -4.13 20.15
N HIS A 156 -8.74 -5.42 19.85
CA HIS A 156 -9.78 -6.43 20.09
C HIS A 156 -9.83 -6.89 21.54
N VAL A 157 -8.86 -6.47 22.36
CA VAL A 157 -8.67 -6.92 23.74
C VAL A 157 -8.92 -5.75 24.66
N MET A 158 -10.02 -5.84 25.41
CA MET A 158 -10.37 -4.90 26.47
C MET A 158 -9.81 -5.42 27.80
N LEU A 159 -9.12 -4.54 28.51
CA LEU A 159 -8.68 -4.79 29.88
C LEU A 159 -9.85 -4.60 30.85
N SER A 160 -9.72 -5.14 32.05
CA SER A 160 -10.68 -5.00 33.15
C SER A 160 -11.03 -3.54 33.47
N ASN A 161 -10.12 -2.60 33.20
CA ASN A 161 -10.32 -1.17 33.38
C ASN A 161 -11.01 -0.46 32.20
N GLY A 162 -11.57 -1.20 31.24
CA GLY A 162 -12.29 -0.67 30.08
C GLY A 162 -11.40 -0.02 29.01
N LYS A 163 -10.07 -0.09 29.13
CA LYS A 163 -9.13 0.38 28.11
C LYS A 163 -8.69 -0.78 27.21
N TYR A 164 -8.39 -0.47 25.96
CA TYR A 164 -7.79 -1.44 25.04
C TYR A 164 -6.36 -1.82 25.48
N LEU A 165 -5.93 -3.05 25.20
CA LEU A 165 -4.57 -3.53 25.48
C LEU A 165 -3.49 -2.63 24.85
N SER A 166 -3.79 -2.04 23.69
CA SER A 166 -2.91 -1.08 23.01
C SER A 166 -2.62 0.21 23.80
N SER A 167 -3.40 0.50 24.85
CA SER A 167 -3.23 1.66 25.72
C SER A 167 -2.06 1.50 26.70
N LEU A 168 -1.70 0.26 27.07
CA LEU A 168 -0.59 -0.04 27.98
C LEU A 168 0.77 0.37 27.41
N LEU A 169 0.88 0.42 26.08
CA LEU A 169 2.07 0.88 25.35
C LEU A 169 2.39 2.37 25.61
N LYS A 170 1.43 3.15 26.14
CA LYS A 170 1.64 4.58 26.45
C LYS A 170 2.00 4.83 27.91
N SER A 171 1.72 3.89 28.81
CA SER A 171 1.65 4.18 30.24
C SER A 171 2.77 3.57 31.07
N GLY A 172 3.78 2.94 30.45
CA GLY A 172 4.90 2.32 31.20
C GLY A 172 4.42 1.37 32.29
N THR A 173 3.24 0.76 32.11
CA THR A 173 2.52 0.10 33.20
C THR A 173 3.16 -1.24 33.50
N ILE A 174 3.53 -1.38 34.77
CA ILE A 174 4.12 -2.57 35.38
C ILE A 174 3.16 -3.74 35.27
N ALA A 175 3.74 -4.92 35.08
CA ALA A 175 3.09 -6.21 34.92
C ALA A 175 1.94 -6.44 35.93
N ASP A 176 0.71 -6.45 35.43
CA ASP A 176 -0.45 -7.02 36.12
C ASP A 176 -0.55 -8.53 35.77
N LYS A 177 -1.08 -9.36 36.67
CA LYS A 177 -1.33 -10.80 36.44
C LYS A 177 -2.07 -11.05 35.12
N THR A 178 -2.95 -10.12 34.74
CA THR A 178 -3.70 -10.08 33.49
C THR A 178 -2.83 -10.19 32.22
N LEU A 179 -1.57 -9.74 32.24
CA LEU A 179 -0.65 -9.80 31.10
C LEU A 179 0.00 -11.19 30.91
N ASN A 180 0.16 -11.96 31.99
CA ASN A 180 0.74 -13.30 31.92
C ASN A 180 -0.21 -14.29 31.24
N ASP A 181 -1.50 -14.19 31.54
CA ASP A 181 -2.51 -15.12 31.04
C ASP A 181 -2.99 -14.78 29.61
N PHE A 182 -2.83 -13.52 29.17
CA PHE A 182 -3.27 -13.11 27.84
C PHE A 182 -2.28 -13.48 26.75
N LYS A 183 -2.76 -14.15 25.71
CA LYS A 183 -1.96 -14.52 24.52
C LYS A 183 -2.20 -13.55 23.36
N LEU A 184 -1.12 -13.01 22.83
CA LEU A 184 -1.08 -12.22 21.61
C LEU A 184 -1.49 -13.05 20.38
N PRO A 185 -1.77 -12.44 19.21
CA PRO A 185 -2.10 -13.16 17.98
C PRO A 185 -1.04 -14.18 17.52
N ASN A 186 0.20 -14.05 18.01
CA ASN A 186 1.30 -14.98 17.78
C ASN A 186 1.49 -16.02 18.90
N GLY A 187 0.55 -16.12 19.84
CA GLY A 187 0.60 -17.06 20.96
C GLY A 187 1.58 -16.68 22.10
N LYS A 188 2.30 -15.56 21.99
CA LYS A 188 3.17 -15.05 23.06
C LYS A 188 2.37 -14.38 24.16
N SER A 189 2.89 -14.35 25.38
CA SER A 189 2.25 -13.61 26.48
C SER A 189 2.23 -12.12 26.17
N ALA A 190 1.17 -11.41 26.55
CA ALA A 190 1.09 -9.96 26.44
C ALA A 190 2.17 -9.22 27.24
N LEU A 191 2.87 -9.89 28.16
CA LEU A 191 4.06 -9.37 28.84
C LEU A 191 5.16 -8.94 27.86
N SER A 192 5.30 -9.60 26.70
CA SER A 192 6.29 -9.22 25.69
C SER A 192 6.02 -7.84 25.06
N LEU A 193 4.82 -7.28 25.24
CA LEU A 193 4.50 -5.91 24.85
C LEU A 193 5.24 -4.85 25.67
N ILE A 194 5.70 -5.17 26.88
CA ILE A 194 6.44 -4.23 27.74
C ILE A 194 7.74 -3.76 27.07
N ASN A 195 8.39 -4.66 26.32
CA ASN A 195 9.62 -4.36 25.59
C ASN A 195 9.35 -4.00 24.11
N ALA A 196 8.08 -3.92 23.70
CA ALA A 196 7.73 -3.65 22.31
C ALA A 196 8.14 -2.24 21.91
N LYS A 197 9.02 -2.13 20.93
CA LYS A 197 9.42 -0.84 20.36
C LYS A 197 8.58 -0.57 19.11
N PRO A 198 8.01 0.64 18.95
CA PRO A 198 7.42 1.02 17.67
C PRO A 198 8.52 0.97 16.62
N MET A 199 8.24 0.32 15.49
CA MET A 199 9.20 0.38 14.39
C MET A 199 9.24 1.80 13.84
N PRO A 200 10.42 2.43 13.75
CA PRO A 200 10.54 3.68 13.05
C PRO A 200 10.19 3.45 11.58
N GLY A 201 9.31 4.27 11.05
CA GLY A 201 8.85 4.18 9.68
C GLY A 201 7.89 5.29 9.35
N PHE A 202 7.42 5.30 8.11
CA PHE A 202 6.44 6.26 7.63
C PHE A 202 5.26 5.53 7.00
N GLN A 203 4.06 6.02 7.28
CA GLN A 203 2.86 5.63 6.55
C GLN A 203 2.50 6.78 5.60
N PHE A 204 2.37 6.44 4.33
CA PHE A 204 1.98 7.36 3.28
C PHE A 204 0.55 7.06 2.84
N LYS A 205 -0.18 8.12 2.51
CA LYS A 205 -1.51 8.03 1.92
C LYS A 205 -1.47 8.61 0.52
N TYR A 206 -1.81 7.76 -0.46
CA TYR A 206 -1.85 8.10 -1.87
C TYR A 206 -3.29 8.07 -2.38
N VAL A 207 -3.63 8.97 -3.30
CA VAL A 207 -4.94 9.00 -3.95
C VAL A 207 -4.80 9.22 -5.45
N TYR A 208 -5.61 8.49 -6.22
CA TYR A 208 -5.82 8.69 -7.65
C TYR A 208 -7.25 9.19 -7.86
N TYR A 209 -7.42 10.33 -8.54
CA TYR A 209 -8.75 10.87 -8.82
C TYR A 209 -9.18 10.58 -10.25
N PHE A 210 -10.39 10.03 -10.39
CA PHE A 210 -11.12 10.01 -11.65
C PHE A 210 -11.88 11.32 -11.87
N ASP A 211 -12.42 11.89 -10.78
CA ASP A 211 -13.15 13.16 -10.76
C ASP A 211 -12.18 14.35 -10.62
N LYS A 212 -12.12 15.20 -11.66
CA LYS A 212 -11.21 16.34 -11.71
C LYS A 212 -11.63 17.52 -10.83
N GLU A 213 -12.92 17.65 -10.52
CA GLU A 213 -13.41 18.72 -9.65
C GLU A 213 -13.04 18.47 -8.20
N ILE A 214 -13.10 17.21 -7.77
CA ILE A 214 -12.62 16.81 -6.43
C ILE A 214 -11.10 16.91 -6.39
N GLU A 215 -10.40 16.45 -7.43
CA GLU A 215 -8.94 16.54 -7.51
C GLU A 215 -8.44 17.97 -7.34
N ALA A 216 -9.08 18.95 -7.99
CA ALA A 216 -8.69 20.36 -7.94
C ALA A 216 -8.80 20.99 -6.54
N LYS A 217 -9.67 20.45 -5.68
CA LYS A 217 -9.88 20.94 -4.30
C LYS A 217 -8.92 20.27 -3.30
N GLN A 218 -8.27 19.18 -3.70
CA GLN A 218 -7.40 18.41 -2.82
C GLN A 218 -6.02 19.06 -2.70
N LYS A 219 -5.50 19.13 -1.47
CA LYS A 219 -4.11 19.51 -1.22
C LYS A 219 -3.20 18.30 -1.39
N PHE A 220 -2.18 18.45 -2.21
CA PHE A 220 -1.17 17.42 -2.47
C PHE A 220 0.17 17.80 -1.85
N ILE A 221 0.91 16.78 -1.42
CA ILE A 221 2.26 16.90 -0.92
C ILE A 221 3.21 16.55 -2.07
N PRO A 222 4.17 17.42 -2.43
CA PRO A 222 5.21 17.09 -3.40
C PRO A 222 5.98 15.82 -3.00
N PHE A 223 6.34 14.99 -3.96
CA PHE A 223 7.11 13.76 -3.66
C PHE A 223 8.52 14.06 -3.12
N SER A 224 9.06 15.25 -3.37
CA SER A 224 10.32 15.72 -2.77
C SER A 224 10.25 15.87 -1.25
N GLU A 225 9.06 15.97 -0.65
CA GLU A 225 8.87 16.02 0.80
C GLU A 225 8.90 14.62 1.45
N ILE A 226 9.00 13.54 0.67
CA ILE A 226 9.18 12.20 1.21
C ILE A 226 10.54 12.12 1.90
N PRO A 227 10.60 11.79 3.21
CA PRO A 227 11.86 11.69 3.94
C PRO A 227 12.79 10.64 3.31
N LYS A 228 14.10 10.93 3.26
CA LYS A 228 15.07 10.00 2.68
C LYS A 228 15.10 8.67 3.43
N GLU A 229 14.85 8.68 4.74
CA GLU A 229 14.80 7.48 5.58
C GLU A 229 13.56 6.61 5.29
N ALA A 230 12.60 7.11 4.50
CA ALA A 230 11.42 6.34 4.10
C ALA A 230 11.66 5.46 2.86
N LYS A 231 12.79 5.66 2.14
CA LYS A 231 13.22 4.78 1.05
C LYS A 231 13.83 3.49 1.61
N MET A 232 13.03 2.70 2.31
CA MET A 232 13.41 1.38 2.84
C MET A 232 12.61 0.27 2.16
N TYR A 233 13.21 -0.88 1.87
CA TYR A 233 12.49 -2.08 1.44
C TYR A 233 12.75 -3.19 2.46
N LEU A 234 11.68 -3.80 3.00
CA LEU A 234 11.78 -4.82 4.07
C LEU A 234 12.65 -4.39 5.28
N GLY A 235 12.60 -3.11 5.66
CA GLY A 235 13.35 -2.58 6.80
C GLY A 235 14.84 -2.31 6.53
N ILE A 236 15.31 -2.47 5.29
CA ILE A 236 16.67 -2.12 4.87
C ILE A 236 16.62 -0.79 4.11
N GLY A 237 17.41 0.19 4.54
CA GLY A 237 17.55 1.47 3.85
C GLY A 237 18.27 1.30 2.51
N VAL A 238 17.62 1.69 1.42
CA VAL A 238 18.23 1.61 0.09
C VAL A 238 19.20 2.78 -0.03
N SER A 239 20.52 2.51 0.09
CA SER A 239 21.53 3.53 -0.18
C SER A 239 21.62 3.79 -1.68
N SER A 240 21.99 5.01 -2.06
CA SER A 240 22.04 5.48 -3.45
C SER A 240 22.90 4.61 -4.39
N LYS A 241 23.80 3.78 -3.87
CA LYS A 241 24.65 2.87 -4.65
C LYS A 241 23.95 1.57 -5.06
N GLU A 242 22.89 1.14 -4.38
CA GLU A 242 22.12 -0.07 -4.73
C GLU A 242 21.02 0.20 -5.77
N ILE A 243 20.71 1.47 -6.03
CA ILE A 243 19.73 1.93 -7.03
C ILE A 243 20.14 1.50 -8.45
N VAL A 244 21.45 1.47 -8.73
CA VAL A 244 22.01 1.07 -10.04
C VAL A 244 21.93 -0.45 -10.26
N ALA A 245 22.02 -1.25 -9.18
CA ALA A 245 21.94 -2.71 -9.25
C ALA A 245 20.49 -3.24 -9.25
N SER A 246 19.54 -2.49 -8.66
CA SER A 246 18.12 -2.87 -8.54
C SER A 246 17.22 -2.29 -9.63
N GLY A 247 17.75 -1.47 -10.53
CA GLY A 247 17.01 -0.98 -11.70
C GLY A 247 15.93 0.05 -11.40
N VAL A 248 16.03 0.74 -10.27
CA VAL A 248 15.18 1.88 -9.87
C VAL A 248 15.65 3.14 -10.60
N GLN A 249 14.72 3.93 -11.16
CA GLN A 249 15.07 5.11 -11.95
C GLN A 249 15.59 6.28 -11.09
N PRO A 250 16.55 7.07 -11.61
CA PRO A 250 16.92 8.36 -11.03
C PRO A 250 15.78 9.40 -11.16
N GLU A 251 15.82 10.42 -10.31
CA GLU A 251 14.73 11.35 -10.00
C GLU A 251 14.32 12.32 -11.14
N GLU A 252 14.97 12.32 -12.30
CA GLU A 252 14.83 13.41 -13.29
C GLU A 252 13.91 13.12 -14.49
N GLU A 253 13.50 11.88 -14.76
CA GLU A 253 12.71 11.56 -15.97
C GLU A 253 11.20 11.81 -15.86
N GLY A 254 10.68 12.12 -14.66
CA GLY A 254 9.24 12.32 -14.42
C GLY A 254 8.75 13.77 -14.45
N ALA A 255 9.68 14.74 -14.55
CA ALA A 255 9.35 16.16 -14.42
C ALA A 255 8.99 16.85 -15.76
N ASN A 256 9.38 16.26 -16.90
CA ASN A 256 9.10 16.82 -18.21
C ASN A 256 8.06 15.99 -18.97
N PRO A 257 7.05 16.62 -19.61
CA PRO A 257 6.17 15.93 -20.55
C PRO A 257 7.00 15.22 -21.62
N ILE A 258 6.67 13.97 -21.89
CA ILE A 258 7.25 13.22 -23.01
C ILE A 258 6.80 13.92 -24.29
N ASP A 259 7.75 14.45 -25.06
CA ASP A 259 7.47 15.03 -26.38
C ASP A 259 6.84 13.95 -27.27
N THR A 260 5.68 14.24 -27.85
CA THR A 260 4.99 13.32 -28.73
C THR A 260 5.79 13.13 -30.02
N LEU A 261 6.02 11.87 -30.41
CA LEU A 261 6.70 11.44 -31.65
C LEU A 261 5.93 11.81 -32.95
N GLN A 262 5.42 13.04 -33.07
CA GLN A 262 4.69 13.49 -34.26
C GLN A 262 5.47 14.40 -35.20
N ASN A 263 6.71 14.82 -34.89
CA ASN A 263 7.49 15.70 -35.77
C ASN A 263 8.84 15.11 -36.20
N SER A 264 8.85 13.92 -36.80
CA SER A 264 10.01 13.45 -37.56
C SER A 264 9.60 12.89 -38.93
N ASN A 265 8.89 13.71 -39.70
CA ASN A 265 8.75 13.54 -41.15
C ASN A 265 8.96 14.91 -41.81
N GLU A 266 10.20 15.37 -41.86
CA GLU A 266 10.65 16.25 -42.95
C GLU A 266 11.92 15.64 -43.54
N ILE A 267 11.72 14.77 -44.52
CA ILE A 267 12.72 14.55 -45.57
C ILE A 267 12.62 15.78 -46.47
N LYS A 268 13.68 16.58 -46.53
CA LYS A 268 13.85 17.64 -47.52
C LYS A 268 14.91 17.22 -48.55
N PRO A 269 14.74 17.69 -49.80
CA PRO A 269 15.22 17.04 -51.03
C PRO A 269 16.74 17.01 -51.19
#